data_AF-A0A934N2D3-F1
#
_entry.id   AF-A0A934N2D3-F1
#
_cell.length_a   1.000
_cell.length_b   1.000
_cell.length_c   1.000
_cell.angle_alpha   90.00
_cell.angle_beta   90.00
_cell.angle_gamma   90.00
#
_symmetry.space_group_name_H-M   'P 1'
#
loop_
_entity.id
_entity.type
_entity.pdbx_description
1 polymer ?
#
loop_
_entity_poly.entity_id
_entity_poly.type
_entity_poly.pdbx_seq_one_letter_code
_entity_poly.pdbx_strand_id
1 'polypeptide(L)'
;MIALPVIHPRRALSAAAARPSGAAGATAVVITGVLSLGLELSAAVVGNGGSAAVILSIAVPVMLVVFWLASGLLVSAGARLMGRAPQRRALLAVSGLTFPVLVLYAAIALVQAASLHWGGDALSIGVGLLAFPVVCWFVALNAVAVRAVYDLPALSAVAIALIPYAALSGALLLLVVVLSALHAAGVV
;
A
#
# COMPACT_ATOMS: atom_id res chain seq x y z
N MET A 1 -5.20 5.49 -19.16
CA MET A 1 -3.80 5.00 -19.00
C MET A 1 -3.59 4.13 -17.74
N ILE A 2 -4.63 3.71 -17.00
CA ILE A 2 -4.49 2.99 -15.72
C ILE A 2 -4.15 1.49 -15.90
N ALA A 3 -4.50 0.87 -17.04
CA ALA A 3 -4.30 -0.57 -17.27
C ALA A 3 -2.85 -1.00 -17.60
N LEU A 4 -2.02 -0.08 -18.10
CA LEU A 4 -0.67 -0.37 -18.58
C LEU A 4 0.33 -0.84 -17.49
N PRO A 5 0.36 -0.25 -16.28
CA PRO A 5 1.23 -0.75 -15.20
C PRO A 5 0.81 -2.12 -14.65
N VAL A 6 -0.43 -2.56 -14.86
CA VAL A 6 -0.91 -3.87 -14.40
C VAL A 6 -0.38 -5.00 -15.29
N ILE A 7 -0.33 -4.78 -16.61
CA ILE A 7 0.03 -5.81 -17.59
C ILE A 7 1.54 -5.79 -17.92
N HIS A 8 2.13 -4.59 -18.04
CA HIS A 8 3.55 -4.41 -18.38
C HIS A 8 4.23 -3.42 -17.44
N PRO A 9 4.37 -3.78 -16.14
CA PRO A 9 4.84 -2.87 -15.10
C PRO A 9 6.23 -2.30 -15.39
N ARG A 10 7.15 -3.12 -15.90
CA ARG A 10 8.52 -2.67 -16.21
C ARG A 10 8.54 -1.56 -17.25
N ARG A 11 7.81 -1.72 -18.36
CA ARG A 11 7.77 -0.74 -19.46
C ARG A 11 7.04 0.54 -19.05
N ALA A 12 5.91 0.40 -18.34
CA ALA A 12 5.12 1.54 -17.89
C ALA A 12 5.89 2.39 -16.86
N LEU A 13 6.50 1.74 -15.86
CA LEU A 13 7.23 2.44 -14.80
C LEU A 13 8.57 2.98 -15.28
N SER A 14 9.26 2.32 -16.22
CA SER A 14 10.46 2.90 -16.85
C SER A 14 10.14 4.13 -17.69
N ALA A 15 9.02 4.12 -18.44
CA ALA A 15 8.57 5.29 -19.18
C ALA A 15 8.19 6.45 -18.25
N ALA A 16 7.53 6.15 -17.12
CA ALA A 16 7.22 7.15 -16.10
C ALA A 16 8.50 7.69 -15.42
N ALA A 17 9.51 6.86 -15.19
CA ALA A 17 10.80 7.28 -14.64
C ALA A 17 11.58 8.20 -15.59
N ALA A 18 11.43 8.03 -16.91
CA ALA A 18 12.04 8.90 -17.90
C ALA A 18 11.43 10.32 -17.91
N ARG A 19 10.17 10.48 -17.50
CA ARG A 19 9.46 11.77 -17.40
C ARG A 19 8.63 11.83 -16.11
N PRO A 20 9.29 12.02 -14.94
CA PRO A 20 8.61 11.93 -13.66
C PRO A 20 7.66 13.10 -13.46
N SER A 21 6.38 12.80 -13.22
CA SER A 21 5.36 13.78 -12.85
C SER A 21 4.87 13.51 -11.43
N GLY A 22 5.28 14.37 -10.48
CA GLY A 22 4.85 14.28 -9.09
C GLY A 22 3.33 14.42 -8.94
N ALA A 23 2.70 15.28 -9.76
CA ALA A 23 1.26 15.45 -9.79
C ALA A 23 0.54 14.16 -10.22
N ALA A 24 1.04 13.46 -11.25
CA ALA A 24 0.44 12.19 -11.68
C ALA A 24 0.51 11.12 -10.59
N GLY A 25 1.65 11.00 -9.91
CA GLY A 25 1.82 10.09 -8.77
C GLY A 25 0.90 10.44 -7.60
N ALA A 26 0.84 11.72 -7.20
CA ALA A 26 -0.03 12.19 -6.13
C ALA A 26 -1.51 11.96 -6.45
N THR A 27 -1.94 12.30 -7.68
CA THR A 27 -3.31 12.07 -8.15
C THR A 27 -3.66 10.59 -8.11
N ALA A 28 -2.76 9.69 -8.53
CA ALA A 28 -2.99 8.25 -8.46
C ALA A 28 -3.20 7.77 -7.01
N VAL A 29 -2.39 8.24 -6.06
CA VAL A 29 -2.55 7.91 -4.63
C VAL A 29 -3.86 8.44 -4.08
N VAL A 30 -4.21 9.71 -4.38
CA VAL A 30 -5.46 10.33 -3.90
C VAL A 30 -6.68 9.63 -4.48
N ILE A 31 -6.72 9.38 -5.79
CA ILE A 31 -7.83 8.66 -6.43
C ILE A 31 -7.96 7.25 -5.85
N THR A 32 -6.83 6.55 -5.64
CA THR A 32 -6.84 5.23 -5.00
C THR A 32 -7.44 5.32 -3.60
N GLY A 33 -7.01 6.29 -2.78
CA GLY A 33 -7.53 6.49 -1.44
C GLY A 33 -9.03 6.79 -1.41
N VAL A 34 -9.53 7.63 -2.31
CA VAL A 34 -10.96 7.94 -2.43
C VAL A 34 -11.77 6.71 -2.84
N LEU A 35 -11.28 5.93 -3.81
CA LEU A 35 -11.94 4.69 -4.24
C LEU A 35 -11.94 3.64 -3.13
N SER A 36 -10.81 3.45 -2.44
CA SER A 36 -10.69 2.55 -1.29
C SER A 36 -11.63 2.96 -0.16
N LEU A 37 -11.72 4.25 0.16
CA LEU A 37 -12.66 4.78 1.16
C LEU A 37 -14.10 4.41 0.80
N GLY A 38 -14.52 4.65 -0.45
CA GLY A 38 -15.88 4.33 -0.90
C GLY A 38 -16.18 2.83 -0.81
N LEU A 39 -15.23 1.99 -1.20
CA LEU A 39 -15.37 0.53 -1.15
C LEU A 39 -15.40 -0.01 0.28
N GLU A 40 -14.54 0.51 1.17
CA GLU A 40 -14.50 0.07 2.56
C GLU A 40 -15.70 0.56 3.37
N LEU A 41 -16.19 1.77 3.13
CA LEU A 41 -17.45 2.24 3.71
C LEU A 41 -18.62 1.37 3.23
N SER A 42 -18.63 1.00 1.95
CA SER A 42 -19.62 0.06 1.41
C SER A 42 -19.51 -1.31 2.09
N ALA A 43 -18.28 -1.79 2.32
CA ALA A 43 -18.02 -3.06 3.01
C ALA A 43 -18.50 -3.02 4.46
N ALA A 44 -18.28 -1.90 5.16
CA ALA A 44 -18.76 -1.69 6.53
C ALA A 44 -20.29 -1.69 6.58
N VAL A 45 -20.97 -1.04 5.64
CA VAL A 45 -22.44 -1.05 5.56
C VAL A 45 -22.95 -2.47 5.29
N VAL A 46 -22.36 -3.17 4.31
CA VAL A 46 -22.76 -4.54 3.96
C VAL A 46 -22.52 -5.51 5.11
N GLY A 47 -21.39 -5.40 5.80
CA GLY A 47 -21.02 -6.28 6.91
C GLY A 47 -21.63 -5.92 8.27
N ASN A 48 -22.54 -4.95 8.34
CA ASN A 48 -23.07 -4.38 9.60
C ASN A 48 -21.97 -3.92 10.58
N GLY A 49 -20.91 -3.32 10.04
CA GLY A 49 -19.76 -2.82 10.80
C GLY A 49 -20.13 -1.65 11.72
N GLY A 50 -19.63 -1.70 12.95
CA GLY A 50 -19.78 -0.62 13.92
C GLY A 50 -18.90 0.60 13.64
N SER A 51 -18.89 1.57 14.56
CA SER A 51 -18.09 2.80 14.46
C SER A 51 -16.59 2.56 14.20
N ALA A 52 -16.03 1.48 14.75
CA ALA A 52 -14.65 1.08 14.49
C ALA A 52 -14.36 0.78 13.01
N ALA A 53 -15.31 0.17 12.29
CA ALA A 53 -15.16 -0.11 10.86
C ALA A 53 -15.12 1.19 10.04
N VAL A 54 -15.96 2.17 10.39
CA VAL A 54 -15.98 3.49 9.75
C VAL A 54 -14.67 4.25 10.00
N ILE A 55 -14.16 4.21 11.23
CA ILE A 55 -12.87 4.84 11.58
C ILE A 55 -11.74 4.20 10.76
N LEU A 56 -11.73 2.87 10.64
CA LEU A 56 -10.75 2.16 9.83
C LEU A 56 -10.84 2.56 8.35
N SER A 57 -12.05 2.69 7.79
CA SER A 57 -12.23 3.13 6.39
C SER A 57 -11.64 4.51 6.12
N ILE A 58 -11.71 5.43 7.08
CA ILE A 58 -11.11 6.77 6.98
C ILE A 58 -9.59 6.70 7.19
N ALA A 59 -9.12 5.80 8.04
CA ALA A 59 -7.69 5.63 8.30
C ALA A 59 -6.93 5.09 7.07
N VAL A 60 -7.56 4.27 6.23
CA VAL A 60 -6.91 3.69 5.03
C VAL A 60 -6.36 4.74 4.05
N PRO A 61 -7.13 5.71 3.53
CA PRO A 61 -6.58 6.72 2.62
C PRO A 61 -5.45 7.54 3.26
N VAL A 62 -5.56 7.85 4.56
CA VAL A 62 -4.50 8.52 5.31
C VAL A 62 -3.24 7.65 5.35
N MET A 63 -3.38 6.37 5.68
CA MET A 63 -2.29 5.41 5.72
C MET A 63 -1.61 5.27 4.36
N LEU A 64 -2.36 5.27 3.25
CA LEU A 64 -1.79 5.22 1.90
C LEU A 64 -0.90 6.44 1.62
N VAL A 65 -1.35 7.64 1.96
CA VAL A 65 -0.58 8.88 1.77
C VAL A 65 0.67 8.88 2.67
N VAL A 66 0.52 8.50 3.94
CA VAL A 66 1.63 8.40 4.88
C VAL A 66 2.66 7.37 4.41
N PHE A 67 2.20 6.18 4.00
CA PHE A 67 3.05 5.14 3.42
C PHE A 67 3.83 5.67 2.22
N TRP A 68 3.16 6.36 1.30
CA TRP A 68 3.79 6.91 0.10
C TRP A 68 4.90 7.91 0.44
N LEU A 69 4.61 8.86 1.33
CA LEU A 69 5.57 9.88 1.76
C LEU A 69 6.75 9.29 2.53
N ALA A 70 6.48 8.36 3.45
CA ALA A 70 7.48 7.64 4.24
C ALA A 70 8.37 6.78 3.34
N SER A 71 7.78 6.09 2.36
CA SER A 71 8.51 5.32 1.36
C SER A 71 9.50 6.20 0.60
N GLY A 72 9.09 7.41 0.22
CA GLY A 72 9.99 8.39 -0.40
C GLY A 72 11.25 8.68 0.44
N LEU A 73 11.12 8.76 1.77
CA LEU A 73 12.24 9.02 2.68
C LEU A 73 13.10 7.76 2.90
N LEU A 74 12.45 6.65 3.27
CA LEU A 74 13.10 5.40 3.66
C LEU A 74 13.84 4.75 2.49
N VAL A 75 13.21 4.71 1.31
CA VAL A 75 13.86 4.18 0.10
C VAL A 75 15.01 5.07 -0.35
N SER A 76 14.89 6.40 -0.23
CA SER A 76 16.00 7.30 -0.56
C SER A 76 17.18 7.11 0.40
N ALA A 77 16.92 6.84 1.68
CA ALA A 77 17.96 6.49 2.65
C ALA A 77 18.61 5.14 2.29
N GLY A 78 17.82 4.11 1.99
CA GLY A 78 18.33 2.81 1.53
C GLY A 78 19.17 2.91 0.26
N ALA A 79 18.76 3.73 -0.71
CA ALA A 79 19.51 3.99 -1.94
C ALA A 79 20.86 4.68 -1.67
N ARG A 80 20.90 5.62 -0.71
CA ARG A 80 22.16 6.25 -0.28
C ARG A 80 23.14 5.25 0.33
N LEU A 81 22.66 4.29 1.13
CA LEU A 81 23.49 3.21 1.67
C LEU A 81 24.10 2.32 0.57
N MET A 82 23.47 2.27 -0.61
CA MET A 82 23.97 1.57 -1.79
C MET A 82 24.76 2.46 -2.75
N GLY A 83 25.16 3.66 -2.32
CA GLY A 83 25.98 4.59 -3.12
C GLY A 83 25.22 5.31 -4.25
N ARG A 84 23.88 5.33 -4.23
CA ARG A 84 23.07 6.07 -5.22
C ARG A 84 22.65 7.44 -4.67
N ALA A 85 22.66 8.45 -5.54
CA ALA A 85 22.15 9.77 -5.20
C ALA A 85 20.64 9.71 -4.90
N PRO A 86 20.13 10.45 -3.89
CA PRO A 86 18.72 10.42 -3.53
C PRO A 86 17.85 11.06 -4.63
N GLN A 87 16.86 10.31 -5.12
CA GLN A 87 15.94 10.76 -6.18
C GLN A 87 14.48 10.78 -5.69
N ARG A 88 14.26 11.33 -4.49
CA ARG A 88 12.97 11.29 -3.79
C ARG A 88 11.78 11.75 -4.64
N ARG A 89 11.93 12.83 -5.42
CA ARG A 89 10.84 13.36 -6.27
C ARG A 89 10.46 12.39 -7.39
N ALA A 90 11.45 11.83 -8.09
CA ALA A 90 11.22 10.85 -9.14
C ALA A 90 10.63 9.56 -8.57
N LEU A 91 11.14 9.12 -7.42
CA LEU A 91 10.59 7.97 -6.70
C LEU A 91 9.13 8.17 -6.31
N LEU A 92 8.77 9.30 -5.70
CA LEU A 92 7.38 9.58 -5.32
C LEU A 92 6.46 9.60 -6.56
N ALA A 93 6.90 10.23 -7.65
CA ALA A 93 6.15 10.25 -8.90
C ALA A 93 5.86 8.84 -9.45
N VAL A 94 6.88 7.97 -9.49
CA VAL A 94 6.76 6.62 -10.07
C VAL A 94 6.07 5.64 -9.12
N SER A 95 6.40 5.67 -7.82
CA SER A 95 5.78 4.81 -6.81
C SER A 95 4.30 5.14 -6.61
N GLY A 96 3.87 6.39 -6.79
CA GLY A 96 2.44 6.73 -6.71
C GLY A 96 1.59 5.98 -7.75
N LEU A 97 2.17 5.61 -8.89
CA LEU A 97 1.50 4.85 -9.95
C LEU A 97 1.30 3.37 -9.63
N THR A 98 1.86 2.85 -8.53
CA THR A 98 1.66 1.46 -8.09
C THR A 98 0.41 1.31 -7.23
N PHE A 99 -0.07 2.39 -6.60
CA PHE A 99 -1.20 2.40 -5.68
C PHE A 99 -2.54 1.94 -6.26
N PRO A 100 -2.89 2.21 -7.54
CA PRO A 100 -4.18 1.78 -8.10
C PRO A 100 -4.46 0.28 -7.97
N VAL A 101 -3.43 -0.56 -7.83
CA VAL A 101 -3.61 -1.99 -7.56
C VAL A 101 -4.35 -2.26 -6.25
N LEU A 102 -4.23 -1.37 -5.26
CA LEU A 102 -4.85 -1.50 -3.94
C LEU A 102 -6.37 -1.25 -3.97
N VAL A 103 -6.91 -0.71 -5.06
CA VAL A 103 -8.37 -0.70 -5.27
C VAL A 103 -8.91 -2.13 -5.31
N LEU A 104 -8.14 -3.08 -5.85
CA LEU A 104 -8.53 -4.50 -5.86
C LEU A 104 -8.57 -5.07 -4.43
N TYR A 105 -7.68 -4.64 -3.54
CA TYR A 105 -7.71 -5.03 -2.13
C TYR A 105 -9.01 -4.56 -1.46
N ALA A 106 -9.40 -3.30 -1.66
CA ALA A 106 -10.66 -2.77 -1.11
C ALA A 106 -11.89 -3.45 -1.73
N ALA A 107 -11.84 -3.80 -3.02
CA ALA A 107 -12.89 -4.57 -3.67
C ALA A 107 -13.03 -5.99 -3.07
N ILE A 108 -11.90 -6.65 -2.77
CA ILE A 108 -11.88 -7.95 -2.09
C ILE A 108 -12.52 -7.83 -0.69
N ALA A 109 -12.22 -6.76 0.06
CA ALA A 109 -12.84 -6.53 1.37
C ALA A 109 -14.37 -6.39 1.28
N LEU A 110 -14.87 -5.69 0.25
CA LEU A 110 -16.31 -5.59 0.00
C LEU A 110 -16.94 -6.95 -0.34
N VAL A 111 -16.31 -7.74 -1.22
CA VAL A 111 -16.79 -9.08 -1.58
C VAL A 111 -16.73 -10.02 -0.37
N GLN A 112 -15.69 -9.90 0.46
CA GLN A 112 -15.55 -10.65 1.71
C GLN A 112 -16.71 -10.35 2.66
N ALA A 113 -17.05 -9.07 2.86
CA ALA A 113 -18.21 -8.66 3.67
C ALA A 113 -19.53 -9.18 3.09
N ALA A 114 -19.71 -9.13 1.77
CA ALA A 114 -20.91 -9.64 1.11
C ALA A 114 -21.05 -11.16 1.24
N SER A 115 -19.95 -11.90 1.07
CA SER A 115 -19.94 -13.38 1.07
C SER A 115 -20.40 -14.03 2.37
N LEU A 116 -20.32 -13.32 3.50
CA LEU A 116 -20.90 -13.75 4.78
C LEU A 116 -22.40 -14.05 4.66
N HIS A 117 -23.11 -13.35 3.77
CA HIS A 117 -24.55 -13.49 3.59
C HIS A 117 -24.95 -14.70 2.74
N TRP A 118 -24.04 -15.26 1.94
CA TRP A 118 -24.36 -16.27 0.93
C TRP A 118 -23.61 -17.60 1.08
N GLY A 119 -22.41 -17.60 1.67
CA GLY A 119 -21.56 -18.80 1.78
C GLY A 119 -20.93 -19.01 3.15
N GLY A 120 -21.30 -18.19 4.15
CA GLY A 120 -20.79 -18.28 5.51
C GLY A 120 -19.28 -18.02 5.64
N ASP A 121 -18.73 -18.37 6.80
CA ASP A 121 -17.36 -18.01 7.20
C ASP A 121 -16.29 -18.57 6.26
N ALA A 122 -16.46 -19.80 5.78
CA ALA A 122 -15.47 -20.46 4.91
C ALA A 122 -15.28 -19.70 3.58
N LEU A 123 -16.37 -19.23 2.96
CA LEU A 123 -16.30 -18.43 1.74
C LEU A 123 -15.68 -17.05 2.01
N SER A 124 -16.05 -16.41 3.12
CA SER A 124 -15.49 -15.13 3.53
C SER A 124 -13.98 -15.21 3.74
N ILE A 125 -13.51 -16.24 4.45
CA ILE A 125 -12.08 -16.50 4.63
C ILE A 125 -11.40 -16.73 3.28
N GLY A 126 -11.98 -17.57 2.42
CA GLY A 126 -11.43 -17.86 1.09
C GLY A 126 -11.27 -16.61 0.22
N VAL A 127 -12.28 -15.71 0.22
CA VAL A 127 -12.20 -14.41 -0.46
C VAL A 127 -11.13 -13.53 0.17
N GLY A 128 -11.06 -13.47 1.50
CA GLY A 128 -10.06 -12.69 2.22
C GLY A 128 -8.62 -13.10 1.88
N LEU A 129 -8.38 -14.39 1.62
CA LEU A 129 -7.06 -14.89 1.20
C LEU A 129 -6.61 -14.34 -0.16
N LEU A 130 -7.54 -13.91 -1.03
CA LEU A 130 -7.20 -13.26 -2.31
C LEU A 130 -6.52 -11.89 -2.11
N ALA A 131 -6.62 -11.29 -0.93
CA ALA A 131 -5.92 -10.05 -0.63
C ALA A 131 -4.39 -10.24 -0.61
N PHE A 132 -3.91 -11.43 -0.22
CA PHE A 132 -2.48 -11.73 -0.13
C PHE A 132 -1.73 -11.57 -1.47
N PRO A 133 -2.14 -12.21 -2.59
CA PRO A 133 -1.47 -12.01 -3.87
C PRO A 133 -1.52 -10.55 -4.35
N VAL A 134 -2.57 -9.78 -4.01
CA VAL A 134 -2.65 -8.36 -4.35
C VAL A 134 -1.58 -7.55 -3.62
N VAL A 135 -1.39 -7.81 -2.32
CA VAL A 135 -0.33 -7.17 -1.51
C VAL A 135 1.06 -7.57 -2.04
N CYS A 136 1.28 -8.85 -2.32
CA CYS A 136 2.54 -9.32 -2.92
C CYS A 136 2.82 -8.63 -4.26
N TRP A 137 1.79 -8.45 -5.09
CA TRP A 137 1.91 -7.75 -6.36
C TRP A 137 2.24 -6.26 -6.14
N PHE A 138 1.61 -5.59 -5.17
CA PHE A 138 1.95 -4.21 -4.81
C PHE A 138 3.41 -4.06 -4.37
N VAL A 139 3.93 -4.98 -3.55
CA VAL A 139 5.35 -5.01 -3.16
C VAL A 139 6.25 -5.18 -4.39
N ALA A 140 5.91 -6.10 -5.28
CA ALA A 140 6.66 -6.32 -6.52
C ALA A 140 6.67 -5.06 -7.42
N LEU A 141 5.54 -4.37 -7.56
CA LEU A 141 5.44 -3.10 -8.28
C LEU A 141 6.32 -2.02 -7.67
N ASN A 142 6.37 -1.92 -6.34
CA ASN A 142 7.26 -0.98 -5.64
C ASN A 142 8.73 -1.31 -5.90
N ALA A 143 9.14 -2.59 -5.88
CA ALA A 143 10.49 -2.99 -6.26
C ALA A 143 10.82 -2.63 -7.73
N VAL A 144 9.87 -2.78 -8.64
CA VAL A 144 10.04 -2.34 -10.04
C VAL A 144 10.16 -0.82 -10.13
N ALA A 145 9.39 -0.05 -9.35
CA ALA A 145 9.51 1.41 -9.30
C ALA A 145 10.87 1.86 -8.77
N VAL A 146 11.36 1.25 -7.68
CA VAL A 146 12.70 1.50 -7.12
C VAL A 146 13.77 1.19 -8.17
N ARG A 147 13.65 0.05 -8.86
CA ARG A 147 14.57 -0.33 -9.93
C ARG A 147 14.54 0.65 -11.11
N ALA A 148 13.35 1.11 -11.51
CA ALA A 148 13.21 2.05 -12.62
C ALA A 148 13.83 3.43 -12.33
N VAL A 149 13.82 3.86 -11.07
CA VAL A 149 14.35 5.17 -10.65
C VAL A 149 15.84 5.09 -10.34
N TYR A 150 16.27 4.06 -9.61
CA TYR A 150 17.64 3.97 -9.11
C TYR A 150 18.54 3.04 -9.91
N ASP A 151 18.05 2.37 -10.95
CA ASP A 151 18.80 1.42 -11.80
C ASP A 151 19.63 0.41 -10.99
N LEU A 152 18.95 -0.25 -10.06
CA LEU A 152 19.54 -1.24 -9.14
C LEU A 152 19.32 -2.68 -9.63
N PRO A 153 20.19 -3.63 -9.25
CA PRO A 153 19.91 -5.06 -9.38
C PRO A 153 18.57 -5.43 -8.73
N ALA A 154 17.88 -6.43 -9.27
CA ALA A 154 16.53 -6.79 -8.83
C ALA A 154 16.46 -7.11 -7.32
N LEU A 155 17.43 -7.86 -6.80
CA LEU A 155 17.46 -8.24 -5.39
C LEU A 155 17.67 -7.04 -4.45
N SER A 156 18.55 -6.11 -4.81
CA SER A 156 18.77 -4.85 -4.08
C SER A 156 17.52 -3.95 -4.10
N ALA A 157 16.85 -3.87 -5.24
CA ALA A 157 15.62 -3.08 -5.37
C ALA A 157 14.47 -3.66 -4.52
N VAL A 158 14.35 -4.99 -4.45
CA VAL A 158 13.40 -5.66 -3.55
C VAL A 158 13.74 -5.38 -2.10
N ALA A 159 15.01 -5.55 -1.70
CA ALA A 159 15.44 -5.29 -0.33
C ALA A 159 15.11 -3.87 0.12
N ILE A 160 15.39 -2.87 -0.73
CA ILE A 160 15.05 -1.47 -0.43
C ILE A 160 13.54 -1.25 -0.40
N ALA A 161 12.80 -1.84 -1.36
CA ALA A 161 11.35 -1.70 -1.42
C ALA A 161 10.65 -2.30 -0.20
N LEU A 162 11.28 -3.26 0.50
CA LEU A 162 10.78 -3.83 1.75
C LEU A 162 10.98 -2.93 2.98
N ILE A 163 11.90 -1.97 2.94
CA ILE A 163 12.21 -1.10 4.09
C ILE A 163 10.97 -0.38 4.64
N PRO A 164 10.11 0.26 3.81
CA PRO A 164 8.91 0.93 4.32
C PRO A 164 7.94 -0.03 5.01
N TYR A 165 7.79 -1.25 4.48
CA TYR A 165 6.95 -2.28 5.09
C TYR A 165 7.54 -2.75 6.43
N ALA A 166 8.84 -3.01 6.48
CA ALA A 166 9.53 -3.40 7.71
C ALA A 166 9.43 -2.30 8.78
N ALA A 167 9.59 -1.04 8.39
CA ALA A 167 9.47 0.11 9.29
C ALA A 167 8.04 0.24 9.86
N LEU A 168 7.02 0.06 9.03
CA LEU A 168 5.62 0.10 9.48
C LEU A 168 5.28 -1.08 10.39
N SER A 169 5.69 -2.30 10.02
CA SER A 169 5.50 -3.47 10.87
C SER A 169 6.21 -3.30 12.20
N GLY A 170 7.45 -2.78 12.21
CA GLY A 170 8.19 -2.47 13.43
C GLY A 170 7.49 -1.41 14.29
N ALA A 171 7.00 -0.33 13.67
CA ALA A 171 6.26 0.71 14.38
C ALA A 171 4.95 0.19 14.99
N LEU A 172 4.21 -0.64 14.25
CA LEU A 172 2.98 -1.26 14.74
C LEU A 172 3.26 -2.23 15.89
N LEU A 173 4.30 -3.06 15.78
CA LEU A 173 4.71 -3.96 16.86
C LEU A 173 5.08 -3.18 18.13
N LEU A 174 5.86 -2.10 17.99
CA LEU A 174 6.20 -1.23 19.12
C LEU A 174 4.96 -0.60 19.74
N LEU A 175 4.02 -0.12 18.92
CA LEU A 175 2.77 0.46 19.39
C LEU A 175 1.95 -0.57 20.19
N VAL A 176 1.84 -1.80 19.70
CA VAL A 176 1.15 -2.90 20.39
C VAL A 176 1.82 -3.20 21.72
N VAL A 177 3.15 -3.32 21.75
CA VAL A 177 3.91 -3.57 23.00
C VAL A 177 3.67 -2.46 24.03
N VAL A 178 3.70 -1.20 23.61
CA VAL A 178 3.46 -0.05 24.49
C VAL A 178 2.03 -0.07 25.02
N LEU A 179 1.03 -0.28 24.16
CA LEU A 179 -0.37 -0.36 24.56
C LEU A 179 -0.62 -1.51 25.53
N SER A 180 -0.03 -2.68 25.29
CA SER A 180 -0.13 -3.83 26.20
C SER A 180 0.50 -3.51 27.57
N ALA A 181 1.64 -2.82 27.60
CA ALA A 181 2.28 -2.41 28.85
C ALA A 181 1.44 -1.38 29.63
N LEU A 182 0.85 -0.39 28.94
CA LEU A 182 -0.03 0.61 29.54
C LEU A 182 -1.32 -0.02 30.09
N HIS A 183 -1.89 -0.98 29.37
CA HIS A 183 -3.06 -1.73 29.82
C HIS A 183 -2.74 -2.59 31.05
N ALA A 184 -1.60 -3.29 31.05
CA ALA A 184 -1.13 -4.04 32.21
C ALA A 184 -0.87 -3.15 33.44
N ALA A 185 -0.54 -1.87 33.21
CA ALA A 185 -0.38 -0.86 34.25
C ALA A 185 -1.70 -0.17 34.68
N GLY A 186 -2.83 -0.52 34.07
CA GLY A 186 -4.15 0.05 34.39
C GLY A 186 -4.35 1.51 33.93
N VAL A 187 -3.52 1.99 32.99
CA VAL A 187 -3.59 3.36 32.46
C VAL A 187 -4.61 3.48 31.33
N VAL A 188 -4.83 2.39 30.60
CA VAL A 188 -5.77 2.27 29.46
C VAL A 188 -6.58 1.01 29.59
#